data_AF-A0A7C4M8J1-F1
#
_entry.id   AF-A0A7C4M8J1-F1
#
_cell.length_a   1.000
_cell.length_b   1.000
_cell.length_c   1.000
_cell.angle_alpha   90.00
_cell.angle_beta   90.00
_cell.angle_gamma   90.00
#
_symmetry.space_group_name_H-M   'P 1'
#
loop_
_entity.id
_entity.type
_entity.pdbx_description
1 polymer ?
#
loop_
_entity_poly.entity_id
_entity_poly.type
_entity_poly.pdbx_seq_one_letter_code
_entity_poly.pdbx_strand_id
1 'polypeptide(L)'
;MSSWKAWIRIIRAKFFLAGIPSIILGVALAVYWTGYFNLLNFMLSLVGVILAMIGTYTFNEYYDFKTGVDVITPIENVTPFNAGSRILPAGILKPEPVLKLG
;
A
#
# COMPACT_ATOMS: atom_id res chain seq x y z
N MET A 1 -17.42 -5.48 -9.56
CA MET A 1 -16.87 -4.74 -8.41
C MET A 1 -16.86 -3.26 -8.76
N SER A 2 -17.24 -2.36 -7.84
CA SER A 2 -17.18 -0.92 -8.12
C SER A 2 -15.72 -0.45 -8.23
N SER A 3 -15.43 0.53 -9.09
CA SER A 3 -14.07 1.03 -9.36
C SER A 3 -13.32 1.42 -8.08
N TRP A 4 -13.97 2.08 -7.13
CA TRP A 4 -13.35 2.50 -5.87
C TRP A 4 -12.87 1.34 -4.97
N LYS A 5 -13.61 0.21 -4.95
CA LYS A 5 -13.22 -0.98 -4.17
C LYS A 5 -11.97 -1.64 -4.76
N ALA A 6 -11.81 -1.57 -6.09
CA ALA A 6 -10.63 -2.08 -6.77
C ALA A 6 -9.39 -1.26 -6.37
N TRP A 7 -9.50 0.06 -6.31
CA TRP A 7 -8.41 0.94 -5.88
C TRP A 7 -7.97 0.68 -4.43
N ILE A 8 -8.91 0.48 -3.50
CA ILE A 8 -8.59 0.13 -2.10
C ILE A 8 -7.78 -1.17 -2.01
N ARG A 9 -8.08 -2.14 -2.89
CA ARG A 9 -7.33 -3.40 -2.95
C ARG A 9 -5.94 -3.22 -3.56
N ILE A 10 -5.80 -2.38 -4.60
CA ILE A 10 -4.51 -2.07 -5.22
C ILE A 10 -3.56 -1.38 -4.24
N ILE A 11 -4.02 -0.39 -3.48
CA ILE A 11 -3.17 0.28 -2.48
C ILE A 11 -2.91 -0.60 -1.25
N ARG A 12 -3.47 -1.81 -1.22
CA ARG A 12 -3.37 -2.79 -0.14
C ARG A 12 -3.53 -2.18 1.26
N ALA A 13 -4.59 -1.40 1.46
CA ALA A 13 -4.83 -0.63 2.69
C ALA A 13 -4.70 -1.45 3.99
N LYS A 14 -5.02 -2.76 3.94
CA LYS A 14 -4.83 -3.70 5.07
C LYS A 14 -3.39 -3.76 5.60
N PHE A 15 -2.40 -3.50 4.75
CA PHE A 15 -0.99 -3.55 5.13
C PHE A 15 -0.44 -2.21 5.63
N PHE A 16 -1.26 -1.14 5.71
CA PHE A 16 -0.82 0.13 6.29
C PHE A 16 -0.44 0.02 7.76
N LEU A 17 -0.98 -0.99 8.45
CA LEU A 17 -0.55 -1.37 9.80
C LEU A 17 0.91 -1.82 9.87
N ALA A 18 1.59 -2.11 8.75
CA ALA A 18 3.03 -2.37 8.76
C ALA A 18 3.86 -1.07 8.90
N GLY A 19 3.34 0.08 8.46
CA GLY A 19 4.06 1.37 8.49
C GLY A 19 3.60 2.32 9.59
N ILE A 20 2.29 2.38 9.88
CA ILE A 20 1.72 3.31 10.87
C ILE A 20 2.31 3.13 12.28
N PRO A 21 2.52 1.90 12.81
CA PRO A 21 3.11 1.73 14.14
C PRO A 21 4.50 2.34 14.28
N SER A 22 5.31 2.35 13.22
CA SER A 22 6.62 2.99 13.23
C SER A 22 6.53 4.51 13.42
N ILE A 23 5.50 5.15 12.85
CA ILE A 23 5.25 6.58 13.08
C ILE A 23 4.81 6.85 14.51
N ILE A 24 3.93 6.01 15.07
CA ILE A 24 3.50 6.12 16.46
C ILE A 24 4.70 5.98 17.41
N LEU A 25 5.57 5.00 17.18
CA LEU A 25 6.79 4.80 17.96
C LEU A 25 7.73 6.02 17.85
N GLY A 26 7.93 6.54 16.63
CA GLY A 26 8.76 7.73 16.42
C GLY A 26 8.26 8.94 17.18
N VAL A 27 6.94 9.17 17.19
CA VAL A 27 6.31 10.24 17.99
C VAL A 27 6.46 9.98 19.50
N ALA A 28 6.22 8.75 19.96
CA ALA A 28 6.37 8.42 21.38
C ALA A 28 7.80 8.69 21.88
N LEU A 29 8.81 8.34 21.07
CA LEU A 29 10.21 8.66 21.35
C LEU A 29 10.47 10.16 21.33
N ALA A 30 9.97 10.89 20.33
CA ALA A 30 10.13 12.34 20.26
C ALA A 30 9.54 13.05 21.49
N VAL A 31 8.36 12.62 21.94
CA VAL A 31 7.72 13.14 23.16
C VAL A 31 8.53 12.77 24.40
N TYR A 32 9.03 11.54 24.50
CA TYR A 32 9.85 11.10 25.63
C TYR A 32 11.11 11.94 25.80
N TRP A 33 11.82 12.26 24.70
CA TRP A 33 13.07 13.00 24.74
C TRP A 33 12.92 14.51 24.83
N THR A 34 11.86 15.08 24.24
CA THR A 34 11.70 16.54 24.16
C THR A 34 10.62 17.08 25.10
N GLY A 35 9.77 16.21 25.65
CA GLY A 35 8.60 16.58 26.45
C GLY A 35 7.45 17.19 25.64
N TYR A 36 7.56 17.28 24.31
CA TYR A 36 6.61 18.00 23.46
C TYR A 36 6.05 17.12 22.34
N PHE A 37 4.73 17.18 22.16
CA PHE A 37 4.05 16.59 21.02
C PHE A 37 3.85 17.62 19.91
N ASN A 38 4.50 17.40 18.77
CA ASN A 38 4.32 18.21 17.57
C ASN A 38 3.27 17.57 16.65
N LEU A 39 2.05 18.12 16.66
CA LEU A 39 0.96 17.63 15.80
C LEU A 39 1.29 17.75 14.31
N LEU A 40 1.97 18.83 13.88
CA LEU A 40 2.32 19.03 12.48
C LEU A 40 3.27 17.93 12.00
N ASN A 41 4.35 17.65 12.76
CA ASN A 41 5.31 16.61 12.41
C ASN A 41 4.67 15.22 12.40
N PHE A 42 3.78 14.92 13.35
CA PHE A 42 3.02 13.67 13.35
C PHE A 42 2.19 13.53 12.07
N MET A 43 1.42 14.56 11.72
CA MET A 43 0.55 14.50 10.53
C MET A 43 1.37 14.40 9.24
N LEU A 44 2.46 15.15 9.10
CA LEU A 44 3.36 15.05 7.95
C LEU A 44 3.98 13.66 7.83
N SER A 45 4.42 13.07 8.95
CA SER A 45 5.02 11.74 8.96
C SER A 45 3.99 10.65 8.62
N LEU A 46 2.76 10.78 9.15
CA LEU A 46 1.67 9.84 8.87
C LEU A 46 1.23 9.90 7.41
N VAL A 47 1.02 11.10 6.86
CA VAL A 47 0.69 11.26 5.44
C VAL A 47 1.83 10.78 4.56
N GLY A 48 3.07 11.11 4.91
CA GLY A 48 4.27 10.67 4.20
C GLY A 48 4.37 9.15 4.12
N VAL A 49 4.21 8.44 5.25
CA VAL A 49 4.27 6.96 5.24
C VAL A 49 3.12 6.36 4.43
N ILE A 50 1.90 6.90 4.53
CA ILE A 50 0.75 6.41 3.76
C ILE A 50 0.99 6.58 2.27
N LEU A 51 1.47 7.74 1.82
CA LEU A 51 1.78 8.00 0.42
C LEU A 51 2.90 7.07 -0.09
N ALA A 52 3.96 6.89 0.69
CA ALA A 52 5.05 5.97 0.35
C ALA A 52 4.57 4.52 0.23
N MET A 53 3.66 4.09 1.11
CA MET A 53 3.05 2.75 1.04
C MET A 53 2.15 2.61 -0.18
N ILE A 54 1.29 3.60 -0.46
CA ILE A 54 0.45 3.63 -1.67
C ILE A 54 1.33 3.46 -2.91
N GLY A 55 2.40 4.25 -3.05
CA GLY A 55 3.31 4.19 -4.20
C GLY A 55 4.01 2.84 -4.31
N THR A 56 4.56 2.33 -3.20
CA THR A 56 5.23 1.02 -3.18
C THR A 56 4.31 -0.11 -3.63
N TYR A 57 3.06 -0.13 -3.14
CA TYR A 57 2.10 -1.19 -3.51
C TYR A 57 1.58 -1.05 -4.93
N THR A 58 1.34 0.16 -5.42
CA THR A 58 0.88 0.38 -6.81
C THR A 58 1.97 0.05 -7.82
N PHE A 59 3.22 0.45 -7.58
CA PHE A 59 4.34 0.04 -8.42
C PHE A 59 4.53 -1.48 -8.41
N ASN A 60 4.52 -2.10 -7.22
CA ASN A 60 4.62 -3.56 -7.11
C ASN A 60 3.51 -4.25 -7.91
N GLU A 61 2.26 -3.82 -7.78
CA GLU A 61 1.13 -4.40 -8.51
C GLU A 61 1.28 -4.27 -10.03
N TYR A 62 1.73 -3.11 -10.52
CA TYR A 62 1.96 -2.90 -11.95
C TYR A 62 3.08 -3.80 -12.49
N TYR A 63 4.22 -3.85 -11.82
CA TYR A 63 5.38 -4.61 -12.29
C TYR A 63 5.19 -6.12 -12.15
N ASP A 64 4.52 -6.60 -11.10
CA ASP A 64 4.20 -8.02 -10.93
C ASP A 64 3.19 -8.50 -11.98
N PHE A 65 2.24 -7.64 -12.36
CA PHE A 65 1.36 -7.90 -13.51
C PHE A 65 2.13 -7.87 -14.84
N LYS A 66 2.96 -6.85 -15.07
CA LYS A 66 3.73 -6.69 -16.33
C LYS A 66 4.71 -7.83 -16.57
N THR A 67 5.34 -8.34 -15.51
CA THR A 67 6.26 -9.49 -15.57
C THR A 67 5.53 -10.83 -15.63
N GLY A 68 4.22 -10.85 -15.38
CA GLY A 68 3.36 -12.03 -15.47
C GLY A 68 3.34 -12.89 -14.20
N VAL A 69 4.09 -12.52 -13.14
CA VAL A 69 4.16 -13.28 -11.88
C VAL A 69 2.78 -13.45 -11.25
N ASP A 70 1.97 -12.39 -11.23
CA ASP A 70 0.61 -12.45 -10.69
C ASP A 70 -0.37 -13.25 -11.56
N VAL A 71 -0.06 -13.42 -12.86
CA VAL A 71 -0.90 -14.15 -13.82
C VAL A 71 -0.63 -15.65 -13.73
N ILE A 72 0.62 -16.06 -13.61
CA ILE A 72 1.02 -17.48 -13.56
C ILE A 72 0.70 -18.16 -12.23
N THR A 73 0.44 -17.40 -11.17
CA THR A 73 0.17 -17.96 -9.84
C THR A 73 -1.16 -18.74 -9.85
N PRO A 74 -1.15 -20.06 -9.60
CA PRO A 74 -2.37 -20.88 -9.59
C PRO A 74 -3.32 -20.46 -8.47
N ILE A 75 -4.62 -20.57 -8.71
CA ILE A 75 -5.64 -20.06 -7.77
C ILE A 75 -5.60 -20.80 -6.42
N GLU A 76 -5.25 -22.07 -6.44
CA GLU A 76 -5.06 -22.94 -5.29
C GLU A 76 -3.90 -22.50 -4.38
N ASN A 77 -2.95 -21.74 -4.92
CA ASN A 77 -1.78 -21.24 -4.19
C ASN A 77 -1.93 -19.77 -3.77
N VAL A 78 -3.09 -19.15 -4.04
CA VAL A 78 -3.37 -17.77 -3.62
C VAL A 78 -3.76 -17.75 -2.14
N THR A 79 -3.10 -16.87 -1.40
CA THR A 79 -3.30 -16.59 0.01
C THR A 79 -3.60 -15.10 0.19
N PRO A 80 -3.99 -14.66 1.39
CA PRO A 80 -4.14 -13.22 1.67
C PRO A 80 -2.83 -12.41 1.53
N PHE A 81 -1.66 -13.04 1.38
CA PHE A 81 -0.36 -12.39 1.46
C PHE A 81 0.47 -12.47 0.15
N ASN A 82 -0.01 -13.17 -0.89
CA ASN A 82 0.67 -13.29 -2.19
C ASN A 82 -0.29 -13.02 -3.37
N ALA A 83 0.24 -13.11 -4.60
CA ALA A 83 -0.49 -12.97 -5.87
C ALA A 83 -1.21 -11.62 -6.07
N GLY A 84 -0.67 -10.57 -5.43
CA GLY A 84 -1.17 -9.21 -5.56
C GLY A 84 -2.60 -8.99 -5.05
N SER A 85 -3.21 -7.91 -5.51
CA SER A 85 -4.62 -7.62 -5.32
C SER A 85 -5.53 -8.41 -6.26
N ARG A 86 -4.94 -9.03 -7.30
CA ARG A 86 -5.59 -9.73 -8.43
C ARG A 86 -6.50 -8.83 -9.29
N ILE A 87 -6.46 -7.51 -9.09
CA ILE A 87 -7.28 -6.56 -9.86
C ILE A 87 -6.83 -6.46 -11.32
N LEU A 88 -5.52 -6.42 -11.57
CA LEU A 88 -4.96 -6.38 -12.93
C LEU A 88 -5.09 -7.72 -13.67
N PRO A 89 -4.73 -8.89 -13.08
CA PRO A 89 -5.00 -10.19 -13.70
C PRO A 89 -6.48 -10.44 -14.04
N ALA A 90 -7.41 -9.91 -13.22
CA ALA A 90 -8.84 -10.03 -13.46
C ALA A 90 -9.39 -9.01 -14.48
N GLY A 91 -8.57 -8.11 -15.01
CA GLY A 91 -8.98 -7.10 -15.99
C GLY A 91 -9.94 -6.04 -15.45
N ILE A 92 -10.03 -5.87 -14.13
CA ILE A 92 -10.97 -4.94 -13.50
C ILE A 92 -10.51 -3.48 -13.66
N LEU A 93 -9.20 -3.24 -13.61
CA LEU A 93 -8.58 -1.96 -13.93
C LEU A 93 -7.52 -2.16 -15.02
N LYS A 94 -7.29 -1.10 -15.79
CA LYS A 94 -6.15 -1.05 -16.72
C LYS A 94 -4.85 -0.82 -15.94
N PRO A 95 -3.70 -1.31 -16.42
CA PRO A 95 -2.42 -1.16 -15.73
C PRO A 95 -1.85 0.25 -15.77
N GLU A 96 -2.13 1.06 -16.81
CA GLU A 96 -1.52 2.39 -16.95
C GLU A 96 -1.98 3.39 -15.86
N PRO A 97 -3.27 3.46 -15.48
CA PRO A 97 -3.69 4.26 -14.33
C PRO A 97 -3.05 3.83 -13.01
N VAL A 98 -2.78 2.53 -12.83
CA VAL A 98 -2.15 2.00 -11.62
C VAL A 98 -0.71 2.46 -11.52
N LEU A 99 0.03 2.44 -12.63
CA LEU A 99 1.37 3.00 -12.70
C LEU A 99 1.41 4.51 -12.42
N LYS A 100 0.42 5.27 -12.88
CA LYS A 100 0.34 6.73 -12.66
C LYS A 100 -0.01 7.12 -11.22
N LEU A 101 -0.61 6.21 -10.45
CA LEU A 101 -0.95 6.47 -9.05
C LEU A 101 0.27 6.33 -8.13
N GLY A 102 1.22 5.46 -8.50
CA GLY A 102 2.51 5.35 -7.82
C GLY A 102 3.41 6.52 -8.14
#